data_AF-A0A838QLT2-F1
#
_entry.id   AF-A0A838QLT2-F1
#
_cell.length_a   1.000
_cell.length_b   1.000
_cell.length_c   1.000
_cell.angle_alpha   90.00
_cell.angle_beta   90.00
_cell.angle_gamma   90.00
#
_symmetry.space_group_name_H-M   'P 1'
#
loop_
_entity.id
_entity.type
_entity.pdbx_description
1 polymer ?
#
loop_
_entity_poly.entity_id
_entity_poly.type
_entity_poly.pdbx_seq_one_letter_code
_entity_poly.pdbx_strand_id
1 'polypeptide(L)'
;MHWLTACVLCATASWAHAISLGQIDAFQSGATLEWRGSVVNSVADGGPMGAGDFALQAFSGGQGITVFNEVQWNGDFTAAGVTQISMDVRNPNAFDLQLRLAISRGQRPLPHGMGPTYVTAASQTVASDGAWQLVTFNVSPVDFIPSGNNNESTPNAAAALADVFHFRVIHNPTPGVFTSTGSGSVLLDNIRALGATVANADFDEDGDVDGGDLVQWQGDFGVNGRSDADNDGDSDGADFLAWQQRLGSGLPSVAATAAVPEPAMLLLLFTVASAGFRRTAGRKRQELISE
;
A
#
# COMPACT_ATOMS: atom_id res chain seq x y z
N MET A 1 -29.72 -54.40 16.07
CA MET A 1 -28.35 -53.90 15.85
C MET A 1 -28.46 -52.69 14.94
N HIS A 2 -28.73 -51.53 15.54
CA HIS A 2 -27.86 -50.35 15.58
C HIS A 2 -27.86 -49.54 14.26
N TRP A 3 -28.78 -48.57 14.20
CA TRP A 3 -28.76 -47.48 13.22
C TRP A 3 -27.68 -46.48 13.68
N LEU A 4 -26.68 -46.24 12.83
CA LEU A 4 -25.62 -45.27 13.07
C LEU A 4 -26.14 -43.86 12.74
N THR A 5 -26.38 -43.07 13.78
CA THR A 5 -26.65 -41.63 13.68
C THR A 5 -25.36 -40.92 13.30
N ALA A 6 -25.27 -40.40 12.08
CA ALA A 6 -24.19 -39.51 11.69
C ALA A 6 -24.41 -38.14 12.37
N CYS A 7 -23.71 -37.89 13.48
CA CYS A 7 -23.56 -36.56 14.03
C CYS A 7 -22.68 -35.73 13.08
N VAL A 8 -23.31 -34.85 12.29
CA VAL A 8 -22.60 -33.74 11.66
C VAL A 8 -22.20 -32.79 12.79
N LEU A 9 -20.96 -32.92 13.27
CA LEU A 9 -20.32 -31.86 14.03
C LEU A 9 -20.19 -30.65 13.11
N CYS A 10 -21.14 -29.71 13.24
CA CYS A 10 -20.97 -28.37 12.74
C CYS A 10 -19.89 -27.73 13.61
N ALA A 11 -18.63 -27.90 13.23
CA ALA A 11 -17.54 -27.11 13.78
C ALA A 11 -17.86 -25.66 13.43
N THR A 12 -18.29 -24.89 14.41
CA THR A 12 -18.29 -23.44 14.28
C THR A 12 -16.82 -23.05 14.13
N ALA A 13 -16.38 -22.85 12.89
CA ALA A 13 -15.17 -22.13 12.62
C ALA A 13 -15.37 -20.75 13.25
N SER A 14 -14.83 -20.57 14.47
CA SER A 14 -14.56 -19.25 15.00
C SER A 14 -13.59 -18.64 14.02
N TRP A 15 -14.09 -17.79 13.12
CA TRP A 15 -13.27 -16.92 12.30
C TRP A 15 -12.43 -16.12 13.30
N ALA A 16 -11.17 -16.50 13.49
CA ALA A 16 -10.20 -15.55 14.00
C ALA A 16 -10.23 -14.42 12.96
N HIS A 17 -10.77 -13.26 13.33
CA HIS A 17 -10.71 -12.09 12.48
C HIS A 17 -9.23 -11.83 12.22
N ALA A 18 -8.81 -12.06 10.99
CA ALA A 18 -7.47 -11.74 10.52
C ALA A 18 -7.51 -10.36 9.88
N ILE A 19 -6.49 -9.57 10.17
CA ILE A 19 -6.09 -8.36 9.47
C ILE A 19 -6.25 -8.57 7.96
N SER A 20 -6.84 -7.61 7.27
CA SER A 20 -7.01 -7.62 5.82
C SER A 20 -6.30 -6.43 5.18
N LEU A 21 -5.73 -6.65 3.99
CA LEU A 21 -5.13 -5.58 3.21
C LEU A 21 -6.19 -4.53 2.83
N GLY A 22 -5.84 -3.26 2.96
CA GLY A 22 -6.72 -2.14 2.66
C GLY A 22 -7.82 -1.90 3.69
N GLN A 23 -7.83 -2.62 4.83
CA GLN A 23 -8.80 -2.33 5.88
C GLN A 23 -8.55 -0.95 6.49
N ILE A 24 -9.63 -0.31 6.93
CA ILE A 24 -9.61 1.04 7.51
C ILE A 24 -10.49 1.08 8.76
N ASP A 25 -9.94 1.60 9.85
CA ASP A 25 -10.72 2.10 10.97
C ASP A 25 -10.80 3.62 10.88
N ALA A 26 -11.92 4.10 10.34
CA ALA A 26 -12.24 5.52 10.16
C ALA A 26 -13.16 6.07 11.25
N PHE A 27 -13.56 5.26 12.24
CA PHE A 27 -14.38 5.66 13.40
C PHE A 27 -15.73 6.37 13.13
N GLN A 28 -16.19 6.42 11.88
CA GLN A 28 -17.36 7.18 11.43
C GLN A 28 -18.70 6.76 12.05
N SER A 29 -18.75 5.60 12.69
CA SER A 29 -19.93 5.15 13.43
C SER A 29 -20.03 5.73 14.85
N GLY A 30 -19.01 6.48 15.30
CA GLY A 30 -18.87 6.91 16.69
C GLY A 30 -18.46 5.80 17.66
N ALA A 31 -18.20 4.58 17.16
CA ALA A 31 -17.68 3.48 17.95
C ALA A 31 -16.14 3.53 17.98
N THR A 32 -15.54 3.02 19.05
CA THR A 32 -14.08 2.91 19.16
C THR A 32 -13.51 1.69 18.43
N LEU A 33 -14.35 0.88 17.77
CA LEU A 33 -13.95 -0.28 16.97
C LEU A 33 -12.94 -1.20 17.70
N GLU A 34 -13.25 -1.66 18.91
CA GLU A 34 -12.35 -2.51 19.72
C GLU A 34 -10.96 -1.94 20.03
N TRP A 35 -10.73 -0.65 19.81
CA TRP A 35 -9.58 0.04 20.35
C TRP A 35 -9.78 0.32 21.85
N ARG A 36 -8.71 0.05 22.62
CA ARG A 36 -8.61 0.08 24.09
C ARG A 36 -7.26 0.65 24.51
N GLY A 37 -6.99 0.72 25.82
CA GLY A 37 -5.68 1.08 26.38
C GLY A 37 -5.77 2.21 27.38
N SER A 38 -5.01 3.28 27.15
CA SER A 38 -5.27 4.61 27.72
C SER A 38 -6.76 4.97 27.60
N VAL A 39 -7.27 5.95 28.34
CA VAL A 39 -8.70 6.31 28.28
C VAL A 39 -9.06 6.63 26.82
N VAL A 40 -9.86 5.76 26.19
CA VAL A 40 -10.24 5.86 24.78
C VAL A 40 -11.65 6.42 24.69
N ASN A 41 -11.81 7.49 23.91
CA ASN A 41 -13.11 8.10 23.62
C ASN A 41 -13.29 8.24 22.11
N SER A 42 -14.53 8.16 21.65
CA SER A 42 -14.89 8.68 20.33
C SER A 42 -15.21 10.16 20.45
N VAL A 43 -14.61 11.00 19.60
CA VAL A 43 -14.76 12.45 19.61
C VAL A 43 -15.53 12.86 18.35
N ALA A 44 -16.78 13.29 18.55
CA ALA A 44 -17.61 13.86 17.49
C ALA A 44 -16.99 15.15 16.95
N ASP A 45 -17.09 15.35 15.64
CA ASP A 45 -16.47 16.47 14.90
C ASP A 45 -14.95 16.60 15.14
N GLY A 46 -14.34 15.52 15.62
CA GLY A 46 -12.95 15.46 16.02
C GLY A 46 -12.01 15.19 14.87
N GLY A 47 -12.51 14.56 13.79
CA GLY A 47 -11.74 14.07 12.65
C GLY A 47 -11.22 15.15 11.68
N PRO A 48 -10.36 14.77 10.73
CA PRO A 48 -9.71 15.67 9.77
C PRO A 48 -10.67 16.40 8.82
N MET A 49 -11.84 15.84 8.52
CA MET A 49 -12.87 16.47 7.69
C MET A 49 -13.77 17.43 8.48
N GLY A 50 -13.62 17.51 9.80
CA GLY A 50 -14.34 18.44 10.67
C GLY A 50 -15.75 17.95 11.04
N ALA A 51 -16.77 18.77 10.77
CA ALA A 51 -18.14 18.46 11.22
C ALA A 51 -18.67 17.14 10.63
N GLY A 52 -19.19 16.27 11.48
CA GLY A 52 -19.67 14.93 11.15
C GLY A 52 -18.57 13.86 11.13
N ASP A 53 -17.31 14.24 11.32
CA ASP A 53 -16.16 13.34 11.25
C ASP A 53 -15.68 12.96 12.66
N PHE A 54 -15.70 11.68 12.98
CA PHE A 54 -15.34 11.18 14.30
C PHE A 54 -13.87 10.78 14.34
N ALA A 55 -13.19 11.08 15.44
CA ALA A 55 -11.84 10.58 15.70
C ALA A 55 -11.78 9.75 16.98
N LEU A 56 -10.80 8.86 17.04
CA LEU A 56 -10.46 8.14 18.26
C LEU A 56 -9.49 8.98 19.09
N GLN A 57 -9.88 9.39 20.29
CA GLN A 57 -8.96 10.01 21.25
C GLN A 57 -8.46 8.96 22.24
N ALA A 58 -7.15 8.91 22.46
CA ALA A 58 -6.56 8.23 23.60
C ALA A 58 -5.93 9.26 24.55
N PHE A 59 -6.20 9.14 25.86
CA PHE A 59 -5.67 10.02 26.90
C PHE A 59 -5.06 9.24 28.06
N SER A 60 -3.89 9.67 28.52
CA SER A 60 -3.22 9.12 29.69
C SER A 60 -2.92 10.20 30.72
N GLY A 61 -3.20 9.90 31.99
CA GLY A 61 -2.89 10.77 33.13
C GLY A 61 -1.49 10.58 33.73
N GLY A 62 -0.64 9.72 33.14
CA GLY A 62 0.71 9.50 33.67
C GLY A 62 1.39 8.18 33.31
N GLN A 63 0.65 7.20 32.77
CA GLN A 63 1.15 5.88 32.39
C GLN A 63 1.58 5.80 30.93
N GLY A 64 1.81 6.95 30.30
CA GLY A 64 2.09 7.08 28.88
C GLY A 64 0.89 6.77 27.99
N ILE A 65 0.96 7.19 26.74
CA ILE A 65 -0.12 7.03 25.76
C ILE A 65 0.09 5.70 25.04
N THR A 66 -0.84 4.77 25.23
CA THR A 66 -0.85 3.45 24.60
C THR A 66 -2.27 3.13 24.19
N VAL A 67 -2.51 2.91 22.91
CA VAL A 67 -3.79 2.44 22.39
C VAL A 67 -3.57 1.16 21.61
N PHE A 68 -4.44 0.18 21.77
CA PHE A 68 -4.33 -1.11 21.10
C PHE A 68 -5.69 -1.63 20.69
N ASN A 69 -5.69 -2.45 19.64
CA ASN A 69 -6.87 -3.17 19.20
C ASN A 69 -6.87 -4.60 19.77
N GLU A 70 -8.06 -5.15 20.03
CA GLU A 70 -8.21 -6.51 20.59
C GLU A 70 -8.72 -7.56 19.59
N VAL A 71 -9.19 -7.14 18.41
CA VAL A 71 -9.91 -8.02 17.49
C VAL A 71 -9.46 -7.85 16.05
N GLN A 72 -9.92 -6.82 15.33
CA GLN A 72 -9.79 -6.78 13.87
C GLN A 72 -8.37 -6.49 13.35
N TRP A 73 -7.47 -5.97 14.20
CA TRP A 73 -6.06 -5.73 13.84
C TRP A 73 -5.12 -6.85 14.27
N ASN A 74 -5.66 -8.04 14.57
CA ASN A 74 -4.86 -9.23 14.90
C ASN A 74 -4.71 -10.14 13.68
N GLY A 75 -3.80 -11.10 13.75
CA GLY A 75 -3.58 -12.13 12.74
C GLY A 75 -2.24 -12.01 12.01
N ASP A 76 -2.17 -12.63 10.84
CA ASP A 76 -0.96 -12.73 10.04
C ASP A 76 -0.84 -11.55 9.08
N PHE A 77 -0.06 -10.54 9.47
CA PHE A 77 0.18 -9.34 8.64
C PHE A 77 0.96 -9.69 7.37
N THR A 78 1.84 -10.70 7.45
CA THR A 78 2.70 -11.11 6.34
C THR A 78 1.86 -11.80 5.25
N ALA A 79 1.01 -12.76 5.64
CA ALA A 79 0.10 -13.44 4.72
C ALA A 79 -1.00 -12.50 4.19
N ALA A 80 -1.41 -11.51 4.98
CA ALA A 80 -2.32 -10.46 4.51
C ALA A 80 -1.64 -9.47 3.54
N GLY A 81 -0.31 -9.51 3.38
CA GLY A 81 0.43 -8.63 2.49
C GLY A 81 0.56 -7.20 3.01
N VAL A 82 0.42 -6.99 4.32
CA VAL A 82 0.54 -5.67 4.95
C VAL A 82 2.02 -5.35 5.11
N THR A 83 2.47 -4.27 4.47
CA THR A 83 3.86 -3.77 4.57
C THR A 83 3.94 -2.35 5.12
N GLN A 84 2.80 -1.66 5.27
CA GLN A 84 2.73 -0.34 5.86
C GLN A 84 1.46 -0.18 6.70
N ILE A 85 1.54 0.60 7.78
CA ILE A 85 0.37 1.15 8.45
C ILE A 85 0.40 2.66 8.35
N SER A 86 -0.67 3.26 7.83
CA SER A 86 -0.87 4.70 7.83
C SER A 86 -1.98 5.10 8.80
N MET A 87 -1.93 6.32 9.32
CA MET A 87 -3.01 6.91 10.10
C MET A 87 -2.93 8.44 10.07
N ASP A 88 -4.08 9.10 10.12
CA ASP A 88 -4.14 10.52 10.41
C ASP A 88 -3.96 10.69 11.93
N VAL A 89 -3.07 11.60 12.33
CA VAL A 89 -2.75 11.88 13.73
C VAL A 89 -2.85 13.36 14.01
N ARG A 90 -3.48 13.70 15.14
CA ARG A 90 -3.44 15.06 15.69
C ARG A 90 -2.87 15.04 17.10
N ASN A 91 -1.91 15.93 17.32
CA ASN A 91 -1.22 16.10 18.60
C ASN A 91 -1.76 17.34 19.35
N PRO A 92 -2.61 17.20 20.37
CA PRO A 92 -3.12 18.31 21.17
C PRO A 92 -2.20 18.71 22.34
N ASN A 93 -1.04 18.07 22.50
CA ASN A 93 -0.17 18.29 23.65
C ASN A 93 0.67 19.57 23.47
N ALA A 94 1.42 19.92 24.51
CA ALA A 94 2.44 20.99 24.47
C ALA A 94 3.84 20.45 24.11
N PHE A 95 3.94 19.20 23.65
CA PHE A 95 5.18 18.53 23.30
C PHE A 95 4.96 17.61 22.10
N ASP A 96 6.02 17.39 21.33
CA ASP A 96 5.97 16.52 20.16
C ASP A 96 5.79 15.06 20.57
N LEU A 97 4.88 14.36 19.89
CA LEU A 97 4.72 12.93 20.08
C LEU A 97 5.76 12.19 19.25
N GLN A 98 6.49 11.27 19.89
CA GLN A 98 7.25 10.22 19.21
C GLN A 98 6.38 8.96 19.16
N LEU A 99 5.69 8.73 18.04
CA LEU A 99 4.84 7.56 17.86
C LEU A 99 5.62 6.35 17.36
N ARG A 100 5.24 5.17 17.87
CA ARG A 100 5.76 3.87 17.46
C ARG A 100 4.61 2.87 17.35
N LEU A 101 4.77 1.91 16.45
CA LEU A 101 3.99 0.68 16.50
C LEU A 101 4.62 -0.30 17.47
N ALA A 102 3.78 -1.05 18.17
CA ALA A 102 4.19 -2.21 18.94
C ALA A 102 3.26 -3.39 18.67
N ILE A 103 3.84 -4.57 18.48
CA ILE A 103 3.12 -5.83 18.27
C ILE A 103 3.50 -6.84 19.34
N SER A 104 2.55 -7.66 19.76
CA SER A 104 2.84 -8.85 20.57
C SER A 104 2.27 -10.09 19.93
N ARG A 105 2.93 -11.23 20.13
CA ARG A 105 2.41 -12.56 19.76
C ARG A 105 2.13 -13.43 20.99
N GLY A 106 1.40 -14.53 20.80
CA GLY A 106 1.06 -15.49 21.84
C GLY A 106 -0.33 -15.28 22.46
N GLN A 107 -1.09 -16.37 22.60
CA GLN A 107 -2.51 -16.35 22.99
C GLN A 107 -2.73 -16.29 24.52
N ARG A 108 -3.90 -15.81 24.94
CA ARG A 108 -4.36 -15.84 26.35
C ARG A 108 -4.65 -17.28 26.84
N PRO A 109 -4.53 -17.56 28.16
CA PRO A 109 -4.13 -16.65 29.22
C PRO A 109 -2.60 -16.66 29.40
N LEU A 110 -1.98 -15.49 29.26
CA LEU A 110 -0.54 -15.37 29.48
C LEU A 110 -0.26 -15.21 30.98
N PRO A 111 0.55 -16.09 31.61
CA PRO A 111 0.81 -16.07 33.06
C PRO A 111 1.46 -14.78 33.58
N HIS A 112 2.10 -13.97 32.71
CA HIS A 112 3.00 -12.88 33.11
C HIS A 112 2.85 -11.58 32.33
N GLY A 113 1.66 -11.29 31.80
CA GLY A 113 1.44 -10.08 31.01
C GLY A 113 1.61 -10.32 29.51
N MET A 114 1.56 -9.23 28.74
CA MET A 114 1.56 -9.23 27.27
C MET A 114 2.71 -10.09 26.73
N GLY A 115 2.43 -10.91 25.71
CA GLY A 115 3.41 -11.86 25.17
C GLY A 115 4.65 -11.17 24.58
N PRO A 116 5.58 -11.94 23.98
CA PRO A 116 6.76 -11.38 23.33
C PRO A 116 6.42 -10.16 22.49
N THR A 117 7.02 -9.02 22.84
CA THR A 117 6.65 -7.71 22.28
C THR A 117 7.79 -7.15 21.47
N TYR A 118 7.43 -6.57 20.33
CA TYR A 118 8.32 -5.91 19.41
C TYR A 118 7.83 -4.48 19.21
N VAL A 119 8.76 -3.56 19.03
CA VAL A 119 8.48 -2.14 18.82
C VAL A 119 9.28 -1.69 17.60
N THR A 120 8.68 -0.84 16.78
CA THR A 120 9.37 -0.19 15.67
C THR A 120 10.66 0.49 16.14
N ALA A 121 11.75 0.31 15.38
CA ALA A 121 13.07 0.88 15.66
C ALA A 121 13.09 2.39 15.38
N ALA A 122 12.45 2.83 14.30
CA ALA A 122 12.16 4.22 14.02
C ALA A 122 10.87 4.67 14.75
N SER A 123 10.82 5.95 15.14
CA SER A 123 9.59 6.60 15.58
C SER A 123 9.18 7.67 14.60
N GLN A 124 7.88 7.94 14.51
CA GLN A 124 7.33 9.05 13.75
C GLN A 124 7.08 10.23 14.68
N THR A 125 7.65 11.39 14.35
CA THR A 125 7.44 12.63 15.11
C THR A 125 6.15 13.30 14.63
N VAL A 126 5.25 13.61 15.57
CA VAL A 126 4.04 14.40 15.29
C VAL A 126 4.15 15.71 16.06
N ALA A 127 4.32 16.79 15.31
CA ALA A 127 4.53 18.12 15.89
C ALA A 127 3.35 18.55 16.76
N SER A 128 3.60 19.28 17.84
CA SER A 128 2.56 19.77 18.77
C SER A 128 1.82 21.01 18.27
N ASP A 129 1.62 21.13 16.96
CA ASP A 129 0.98 22.27 16.30
C ASP A 129 -0.56 22.19 16.29
N GLY A 130 -1.11 21.05 16.75
CA GLY A 130 -2.54 20.80 16.77
C GLY A 130 -3.16 20.57 15.40
N ALA A 131 -2.36 20.45 14.33
CA ALA A 131 -2.81 20.09 13.00
C ALA A 131 -2.93 18.56 12.84
N TRP A 132 -3.70 18.14 11.85
CA TRP A 132 -3.72 16.74 11.39
C TRP A 132 -2.50 16.47 10.51
N GLN A 133 -1.78 15.40 10.79
CA GLN A 133 -0.59 14.96 10.08
C GLN A 133 -0.75 13.48 9.71
N LEU A 134 -0.48 13.13 8.45
CA LEU A 134 -0.43 11.74 8.02
C LEU A 134 0.85 11.10 8.55
N VAL A 135 0.72 9.98 9.24
CA VAL A 135 1.84 9.21 9.79
C VAL A 135 1.85 7.82 9.17
N THR A 136 3.00 7.40 8.65
CA THR A 136 3.19 6.08 8.04
C THR A 136 4.32 5.33 8.74
N PHE A 137 4.11 4.03 8.96
CA PHE A 137 5.11 3.12 9.49
C PHE A 137 5.33 1.98 8.50
N ASN A 138 6.59 1.67 8.21
CA ASN A 138 6.96 0.42 7.54
C ASN A 138 6.73 -0.77 8.47
N VAL A 139 6.28 -1.87 7.87
CA VAL A 139 5.96 -3.12 8.54
C VAL A 139 6.68 -4.27 7.85
N SER A 140 7.93 -4.46 8.24
CA SER A 140 8.75 -5.62 7.91
C SER A 140 9.45 -6.16 9.15
N PRO A 141 10.01 -7.38 9.11
CA PRO A 141 10.76 -7.92 10.25
C PRO A 141 11.95 -7.04 10.68
N VAL A 142 12.57 -6.29 9.77
CA VAL A 142 13.73 -5.42 10.04
C VAL A 142 13.32 -4.14 10.78
N ASP A 143 12.09 -3.67 10.59
CA ASP A 143 11.58 -2.47 11.27
C ASP A 143 11.36 -2.67 12.76
N PHE A 144 11.24 -3.91 13.22
CA PHE A 144 10.83 -4.26 14.57
C PHE A 144 11.97 -4.83 15.40
N ILE A 145 12.27 -4.17 16.51
CA ILE A 145 13.22 -4.63 17.52
C ILE A 145 12.47 -5.21 18.74
N PRO A 146 13.01 -6.26 19.40
CA PRO A 146 12.41 -6.77 20.62
C PRO A 146 12.42 -5.69 21.69
N SER A 147 11.33 -5.59 22.46
CA SER A 147 11.32 -4.73 23.63
C SER A 147 12.21 -5.30 24.74
N GLY A 148 12.66 -4.47 25.67
CA GLY A 148 13.45 -4.91 26.83
C GLY A 148 12.77 -5.94 27.74
N ASN A 149 11.44 -6.05 27.65
CA ASN A 149 10.64 -7.05 28.39
C ASN A 149 10.29 -8.28 27.52
N ASN A 150 10.81 -8.36 26.29
CA ASN A 150 10.62 -9.52 25.44
C ASN A 150 11.31 -10.73 26.10
N ASN A 151 10.54 -11.80 26.30
CA ASN A 151 10.96 -12.99 27.04
C ASN A 151 11.29 -14.18 26.12
N GLU A 152 11.47 -13.96 24.81
CA GLU A 152 11.90 -15.00 23.89
C GLU A 152 13.38 -15.29 24.02
N SER A 153 13.72 -16.57 24.08
CA SER A 153 15.11 -17.04 24.07
C SER A 153 15.85 -16.67 22.78
N THR A 154 15.11 -16.49 21.68
CA THR A 154 15.63 -16.00 20.40
C THR A 154 14.57 -15.10 19.78
N PRO A 155 14.73 -13.76 19.87
CA PRO A 155 13.79 -12.83 19.25
C PRO A 155 13.59 -13.09 17.76
N ASN A 156 12.34 -13.13 17.33
CA ASN A 156 11.90 -13.35 15.97
C ASN A 156 10.72 -12.43 15.62
N ALA A 157 11.02 -11.25 15.08
CA ALA A 157 10.02 -10.28 14.64
C ALA A 157 9.15 -10.82 13.48
N ALA A 158 9.73 -11.61 12.56
CA ALA A 158 8.97 -12.21 11.46
C ALA A 158 7.85 -13.12 11.97
N ALA A 159 8.15 -13.92 12.99
CA ALA A 159 7.15 -14.78 13.61
C ALA A 159 6.15 -14.02 14.51
N ALA A 160 6.45 -12.78 14.89
CA ALA A 160 5.48 -11.88 15.55
C ALA A 160 4.53 -11.23 14.54
N LEU A 161 5.02 -10.84 13.36
CA LEU A 161 4.21 -10.31 12.28
C LEU A 161 3.28 -11.38 11.67
N ALA A 162 3.68 -12.65 11.70
CA ALA A 162 2.86 -13.77 11.26
C ALA A 162 1.74 -14.17 12.24
N ASP A 163 1.77 -13.66 13.49
CA ASP A 163 0.80 -14.01 14.54
C ASP A 163 0.61 -12.82 15.50
N VAL A 164 0.17 -11.68 14.95
CA VAL A 164 -0.08 -10.49 15.75
C VAL A 164 -1.31 -10.73 16.63
N PHE A 165 -1.10 -10.76 17.94
CA PHE A 165 -2.16 -10.91 18.94
C PHE A 165 -2.58 -9.58 19.59
N HIS A 166 -1.70 -8.58 19.55
CA HIS A 166 -2.04 -7.21 19.88
C HIS A 166 -1.31 -6.27 18.94
N PHE A 167 -2.06 -5.44 18.24
CA PHE A 167 -1.56 -4.29 17.50
C PHE A 167 -1.71 -3.02 18.33
N ARG A 168 -0.64 -2.24 18.50
CA ARG A 168 -0.64 -1.03 19.34
C ARG A 168 0.03 0.15 18.67
N VAL A 169 -0.48 1.34 18.98
CA VAL A 169 0.15 2.63 18.74
C VAL A 169 0.54 3.21 20.10
N ILE A 170 1.81 3.60 20.25
CA ILE A 170 2.36 4.11 21.52
C ILE A 170 3.10 5.43 21.31
N HIS A 171 3.00 6.33 22.28
CA HIS A 171 3.98 7.38 22.44
C HIS A 171 5.20 6.83 23.19
N ASN A 172 6.34 6.78 22.52
CA ASN A 172 7.57 6.28 23.09
C ASN A 172 8.82 6.95 22.45
N PRO A 173 9.47 7.89 23.16
CA PRO A 173 10.66 8.56 22.65
C PRO A 173 11.91 7.66 22.64
N THR A 174 11.90 6.50 23.31
CA THR A 174 13.08 5.64 23.48
C THR A 174 12.92 4.30 22.75
N PRO A 175 13.71 4.01 21.69
CA PRO A 175 13.66 2.72 20.99
C PRO A 175 13.89 1.53 21.95
N GLY A 176 13.24 0.39 21.68
CA GLY A 176 13.47 -0.87 22.40
C GLY A 176 12.93 -0.92 23.83
N VAL A 177 12.37 0.17 24.35
CA VAL A 177 11.76 0.20 25.68
C VAL A 177 10.23 0.19 25.54
N PHE A 178 9.56 -0.79 26.13
CA PHE A 178 8.10 -0.82 26.18
C PHE A 178 7.59 -0.28 27.53
N THR A 179 7.99 0.94 27.84
CA THR A 179 7.45 1.70 28.98
C THR A 179 7.12 3.10 28.48
N SER A 180 5.84 3.42 28.41
CA SER A 180 5.41 4.79 28.18
C SER A 180 5.15 5.41 29.56
N THR A 181 5.75 6.57 29.82
CA THR A 181 5.50 7.36 31.03
C THR A 181 5.10 8.75 30.60
N GLY A 182 4.41 9.47 31.48
CA GLY A 182 3.93 10.82 31.19
C GLY A 182 2.45 10.88 30.87
N SER A 183 1.94 12.11 30.87
CA SER A 183 0.55 12.43 30.59
C SER A 183 0.45 13.12 29.24
N GLY A 184 -0.63 12.83 28.52
CA GLY A 184 -0.91 13.45 27.24
C GLY A 184 -2.06 12.76 26.52
N SER A 185 -2.35 13.24 25.32
CA SER A 185 -3.40 12.69 24.45
C SER A 185 -2.93 12.56 23.01
N VAL A 186 -3.55 11.68 22.26
CA VAL A 186 -3.44 11.62 20.80
C VAL A 186 -4.83 11.44 20.22
N LEU A 187 -5.11 12.09 19.10
CA LEU A 187 -6.25 11.76 18.26
C LEU A 187 -5.75 10.98 17.05
N LEU A 188 -6.42 9.88 16.76
CA LEU A 188 -6.16 9.00 15.63
C LEU A 188 -7.42 8.93 14.78
N ASP A 189 -7.24 8.95 13.47
CA ASP A 189 -8.28 8.63 12.51
C ASP A 189 -7.70 7.92 11.28
N ASN A 190 -8.57 7.30 10.49
CA ASN A 190 -8.23 6.64 9.23
C ASN A 190 -7.04 5.70 9.35
N ILE A 191 -7.03 4.82 10.36
CA ILE A 191 -5.94 3.84 10.52
C ILE A 191 -6.09 2.80 9.41
N ARG A 192 -5.08 2.64 8.55
CA ARG A 192 -5.13 1.79 7.35
C ARG A 192 -4.03 0.75 7.33
N ALA A 193 -4.38 -0.47 6.97
CA ALA A 193 -3.43 -1.52 6.63
C ALA A 193 -3.13 -1.44 5.14
N LEU A 194 -1.91 -1.06 4.79
CA LEU A 194 -1.49 -0.89 3.41
C LEU A 194 -0.51 -2.00 3.04
N GLY A 195 -0.57 -2.42 1.78
CA GLY A 195 0.49 -3.24 1.20
C GLY A 195 1.61 -2.35 0.71
N ALA A 196 2.60 -2.95 0.06
CA ALA A 196 3.58 -2.17 -0.67
C ALA A 196 2.76 -1.42 -1.72
N THR A 197 2.56 -0.13 -1.50
CA THR A 197 2.20 0.74 -2.60
C THR A 197 3.43 0.66 -3.46
N VAL A 198 3.38 -0.16 -4.51
CA VAL A 198 4.26 0.09 -5.62
C VAL A 198 3.87 1.50 -6.05
N ALA A 199 4.63 2.50 -5.60
CA ALA A 199 4.60 3.81 -6.21
C ALA A 199 4.80 3.58 -7.71
N ASN A 200 4.20 4.43 -8.53
CA ASN A 200 4.28 4.23 -9.97
C ASN A 200 5.76 4.03 -10.32
N ALA A 201 6.11 2.86 -10.88
CA ALA A 201 7.50 2.54 -11.23
C ALA A 201 7.95 3.26 -12.51
N ASP A 202 7.18 4.28 -12.87
CA ASP A 202 7.37 5.35 -13.83
C ASP A 202 8.26 6.40 -13.15
N PHE A 203 9.55 6.09 -13.11
CA PHE A 203 10.58 6.88 -12.45
C PHE A 203 10.99 8.09 -13.29
N ASP A 204 10.79 8.08 -14.60
CA ASP A 204 11.05 9.24 -15.47
C ASP A 204 9.82 10.13 -15.72
N GLU A 205 8.68 9.78 -15.12
CA GLU A 205 7.40 10.51 -15.09
C GLU A 205 6.79 10.70 -16.50
N ASP A 206 7.07 9.79 -17.44
CA ASP A 206 6.58 9.86 -18.81
C ASP A 206 5.20 9.21 -19.01
N GLY A 207 4.69 8.52 -17.99
CA GLY A 207 3.35 7.95 -17.94
C GLY A 207 3.28 6.47 -18.33
N ASP A 208 4.43 5.83 -18.59
CA ASP A 208 4.56 4.38 -18.67
C ASP A 208 5.69 3.81 -17.82
N VAL A 209 5.70 2.48 -17.71
CA VAL A 209 6.74 1.74 -16.98
C VAL A 209 7.51 0.89 -17.98
N ASP A 210 8.66 1.38 -18.43
CA ASP A 210 9.45 0.78 -19.49
C ASP A 210 10.97 0.87 -19.24
N GLY A 211 11.77 0.81 -20.31
CA GLY A 211 13.22 0.88 -20.22
C GLY A 211 13.77 2.26 -19.79
N GLY A 212 13.00 3.33 -19.97
CA GLY A 212 13.32 4.69 -19.52
C GLY A 212 13.45 4.75 -18.00
N ASP A 213 12.48 4.18 -17.29
CA ASP A 213 12.51 4.07 -15.84
C ASP A 213 13.69 3.27 -15.33
N LEU A 214 14.00 2.15 -16.00
CA LEU A 214 15.14 1.33 -15.61
C LEU A 214 16.46 2.13 -15.71
N VAL A 215 16.59 3.01 -16.70
CA VAL A 215 17.76 3.88 -16.82
C VAL A 215 17.82 4.88 -15.68
N GLN A 216 16.68 5.44 -15.26
CA GLN A 216 16.60 6.33 -14.11
C GLN A 216 17.00 5.59 -12.81
N TRP A 217 16.39 4.42 -12.54
CA TRP A 217 16.73 3.60 -11.37
C TRP A 217 18.20 3.20 -11.32
N GLN A 218 18.82 2.87 -12.46
CA GLN A 218 20.26 2.58 -12.51
C GLN A 218 21.14 3.77 -12.09
N GLY A 219 20.68 4.99 -12.35
CA GLY A 219 21.35 6.22 -11.92
C GLY A 219 21.17 6.53 -10.43
N ASP A 220 20.05 6.10 -9.86
CA ASP A 220 19.68 6.38 -8.47
C ASP A 220 20.07 5.25 -7.50
N PHE A 221 20.34 4.04 -8.00
CA PHE A 221 20.66 2.86 -7.20
C PHE A 221 21.78 3.11 -6.18
N GLY A 222 21.44 3.06 -4.89
CA GLY A 222 22.36 3.31 -3.78
C GLY A 222 22.86 4.75 -3.66
N VAL A 223 22.27 5.70 -4.39
CA VAL A 223 22.65 7.13 -4.41
C VAL A 223 21.60 7.99 -3.71
N ASN A 224 20.31 7.81 -4.02
CA ASN A 224 19.19 8.59 -3.49
C ASN A 224 17.88 7.79 -3.65
N GLY A 225 16.75 8.27 -3.09
CA GLY A 225 15.43 7.62 -3.18
C GLY A 225 14.51 8.20 -4.26
N ARG A 226 15.02 8.56 -5.44
CA ARG A 226 14.18 9.08 -6.55
C ARG A 226 13.51 7.98 -7.35
N SER A 227 14.02 6.76 -7.31
CA SER A 227 13.40 5.58 -7.91
C SER A 227 12.90 4.64 -6.80
N ASP A 228 12.28 5.23 -5.78
CA ASP A 228 11.72 4.58 -4.60
C ASP A 228 10.30 4.08 -4.91
N ALA A 229 10.22 2.91 -5.52
CA ALA A 229 8.96 2.27 -5.88
C ALA A 229 8.26 1.61 -4.69
N ASP A 230 8.95 1.27 -3.60
CA ASP A 230 8.28 0.71 -2.39
C ASP A 230 8.10 1.73 -1.25
N ASN A 231 8.53 2.96 -1.48
CA ASN A 231 8.39 4.14 -0.63
C ASN A 231 9.10 3.97 0.73
N ASP A 232 10.28 3.35 0.73
CA ASP A 232 11.13 3.12 1.90
C ASP A 232 12.23 4.18 2.11
N GLY A 233 12.35 5.11 1.17
CA GLY A 233 13.24 6.25 1.21
C GLY A 233 14.58 6.02 0.50
N ASP A 234 14.80 4.88 -0.15
CA ASP A 234 15.98 4.64 -0.97
C ASP A 234 15.68 4.09 -2.38
N SER A 235 16.71 3.65 -3.10
CA SER A 235 16.57 3.10 -4.45
C SER A 235 17.47 1.89 -4.52
N ASP A 236 16.87 0.72 -4.34
CA ASP A 236 17.56 -0.54 -4.17
C ASP A 236 16.92 -1.70 -4.97
N GLY A 237 17.28 -2.94 -4.61
CA GLY A 237 16.77 -4.13 -5.30
C GLY A 237 15.27 -4.39 -5.11
N ALA A 238 14.66 -3.88 -4.03
CA ALA A 238 13.22 -3.96 -3.79
C ALA A 238 12.47 -3.09 -4.81
N ASP A 239 12.97 -1.89 -5.11
CA ASP A 239 12.39 -1.02 -6.14
C ASP A 239 12.51 -1.59 -7.54
N PHE A 240 13.65 -2.22 -7.84
CA PHE A 240 13.82 -2.91 -9.12
C PHE A 240 12.82 -4.05 -9.27
N LEU A 241 12.58 -4.82 -8.21
CA LEU A 241 11.57 -5.88 -8.23
C LEU A 241 10.16 -5.30 -8.43
N ALA A 242 9.88 -4.14 -7.83
CA ALA A 242 8.62 -3.43 -8.01
C ALA A 242 8.45 -2.93 -9.46
N TRP A 243 9.51 -2.37 -10.08
CA TRP A 243 9.55 -2.02 -11.51
C TRP A 243 9.30 -3.24 -12.40
N GLN A 244 9.97 -4.37 -12.15
CA GLN A 244 9.75 -5.60 -12.91
C GLN A 244 8.31 -6.10 -12.87
N GLN A 245 7.61 -5.94 -11.74
CA GLN A 245 6.20 -6.31 -11.58
C GLN A 245 5.26 -5.37 -12.33
N ARG A 246 5.71 -4.15 -12.66
CA ARG A 246 4.93 -3.09 -13.31
C ARG A 246 5.31 -2.86 -14.78
N LEU A 247 6.37 -3.51 -15.28
CA LEU A 247 6.84 -3.38 -16.65
C LEU A 247 5.69 -3.53 -17.67
N GLY A 248 5.51 -2.51 -18.50
CA GLY A 248 4.45 -2.41 -19.51
C GLY A 248 3.10 -1.92 -18.98
N SER A 249 3.03 -1.44 -17.72
CA SER A 249 1.89 -0.67 -17.23
C SER A 249 2.01 0.81 -17.64
N GLY A 250 0.89 1.53 -17.72
CA GLY A 250 0.87 2.93 -18.18
C GLY A 250 0.04 3.13 -19.44
N LEU A 251 0.00 4.38 -19.92
CA LEU A 251 -0.65 4.67 -21.20
C LEU A 251 0.22 4.05 -22.31
N PRO A 252 -0.35 3.30 -23.26
CA PRO A 252 0.44 2.86 -24.40
C PRO A 252 0.95 4.11 -25.11
N SER A 253 2.28 4.27 -25.17
CA SER A 253 2.95 5.26 -26.00
C SER A 253 2.23 5.30 -27.34
N VAL A 254 1.60 6.45 -27.64
CA VAL A 254 0.87 6.63 -28.89
C VAL A 254 1.93 6.60 -29.97
N ALA A 255 2.19 5.42 -30.52
CA ALA A 255 3.01 5.26 -31.69
C ALA A 255 2.44 6.18 -32.75
N ALA A 256 3.16 7.27 -33.04
CA ALA A 256 2.78 8.20 -34.09
C ALA A 256 2.64 7.36 -35.37
N THR A 257 1.41 7.22 -35.86
CA THR A 257 1.16 6.71 -37.19
C THR A 257 1.71 7.75 -38.16
N ALA A 258 3.02 7.69 -38.41
CA ALA A 258 3.62 8.39 -39.52
C ALA A 258 2.84 7.93 -40.76
N ALA A 259 2.03 8.84 -41.31
CA ALA A 259 1.31 8.59 -42.54
C ALA A 259 2.37 8.17 -43.57
N VAL A 260 2.37 6.88 -43.91
CA VAL A 260 3.19 6.36 -45.00
C VAL A 260 2.79 7.18 -46.22
N PRO A 261 3.69 7.97 -46.84
CA PRO A 261 3.36 8.64 -48.08
C PRO A 261 2.97 7.57 -49.07
N GLU A 262 1.70 7.54 -49.50
CA GLU A 262 1.27 6.56 -50.47
C GLU A 262 2.19 6.69 -51.70
N PRO A 263 2.82 5.60 -52.17
CA PRO A 263 3.53 5.65 -53.43
C PRO A 263 2.52 6.11 -54.48
N ALA A 264 2.96 6.94 -55.41
CA ALA A 264 2.14 7.59 -56.43
C ALA A 264 1.40 6.63 -57.38
N MET A 265 0.50 5.79 -56.86
CA MET A 265 -0.29 4.82 -57.60
C MET A 265 -1.27 5.53 -58.53
N LEU A 266 -1.68 6.76 -58.18
CA LEU A 266 -2.46 7.63 -59.05
C LEU A 266 -1.68 8.10 -60.28
N LEU A 267 -0.35 8.24 -60.22
CA LEU A 267 0.44 8.59 -61.42
C LEU A 267 0.61 7.41 -62.38
N LEU A 268 0.55 6.16 -61.88
CA LEU A 268 0.69 4.95 -62.70
C LEU A 268 -0.59 4.59 -63.48
N LEU A 269 -1.77 5.02 -62.99
CA LEU A 269 -3.05 4.83 -63.68
C LEU A 269 -3.25 5.77 -64.89
N PHE A 270 -2.59 6.93 -64.92
CA PHE A 270 -2.71 7.86 -66.06
C PHE A 270 -1.76 7.53 -67.24
N THR A 271 -0.67 6.80 -67.03
CA THR A 271 0.26 6.43 -68.12
C THR A 271 -0.19 5.22 -68.95
N VAL A 272 -1.07 4.36 -68.42
CA VAL A 272 -1.58 3.19 -69.17
C VAL A 272 -2.78 3.57 -70.07
N ALA A 273 -3.59 4.57 -69.68
CA ALA A 273 -4.76 4.99 -70.45
C ALA A 273 -4.42 5.72 -71.76
N SER A 274 -3.23 6.32 -71.88
CA SER A 274 -2.80 7.06 -73.08
C SER A 274 -2.17 6.18 -74.17
N ALA A 275 -1.81 4.92 -73.87
CA ALA A 275 -1.27 3.97 -74.85
C ALA A 275 -2.34 3.11 -75.56
N GLY A 276 -3.56 3.03 -75.02
CA GLY A 276 -4.63 2.15 -75.54
C GLY A 276 -5.50 2.75 -76.67
N PHE A 277 -5.44 4.07 -76.91
CA PHE A 277 -6.37 4.74 -77.84
C PHE A 277 -5.85 4.95 -79.28
N ARG A 278 -4.70 4.37 -79.62
CA ARG A 278 -4.13 4.45 -80.98
C ARG A 278 -3.97 3.06 -81.58
N ARG A 279 -5.07 2.42 -82.02
CA ARG A 279 -5.13 1.44 -83.14
C ARG A 279 -6.50 0.75 -83.22
N THR A 280 -7.48 1.39 -83.86
CA THR A 280 -8.55 0.71 -84.63
C THR A 280 -9.35 1.74 -85.44
N ALA A 281 -8.67 2.48 -86.31
CA ALA A 281 -9.33 3.21 -87.39
C ALA A 281 -8.52 3.02 -88.67
N GLY A 282 -8.94 2.08 -89.51
CA GLY A 282 -8.45 1.99 -90.89
C GLY A 282 -8.23 0.57 -91.39
N ARG A 283 -9.28 -0.08 -91.88
CA ARG A 283 -9.15 -0.94 -93.06
C ARG A 283 -10.47 -1.03 -93.82
N LYS A 284 -10.70 -0.04 -94.70
CA LYS A 284 -11.63 -0.18 -95.83
C LYS A 284 -11.08 -1.32 -96.71
N ARG A 285 -11.90 -2.33 -97.02
CA ARG A 285 -11.60 -3.28 -98.10
C ARG A 285 -12.57 -3.00 -99.24
N GLN A 286 -12.02 -2.41 -100.29
CA GLN A 286 -12.61 -2.43 -101.63
C GLN A 286 -12.66 -3.89 -102.08
N GLU A 287 -13.80 -4.35 -102.55
CA GLU A 287 -13.83 -5.28 -103.68
C GLU A 287 -14.69 -4.64 -104.78
N LEU A 288 -14.06 -4.59 -105.94
CA LEU A 288 -14.37 -4.01 -107.23
C LEU A 288 -14.20 -5.28 -108.11
N ILE A 289 -15.15 -5.70 -108.95
CA ILE A 289 -15.20 -5.39 -110.39
C ILE A 289 -16.13 -6.41 -111.08
N SER A 290 -17.01 -5.88 -111.95
CA SER A 290 -17.51 -6.34 -113.28
C SER A 290 -17.95 -7.79 -113.52
N GLU A 291 -18.81 -8.14 -114.47
CA GLU A 291 -19.47 -7.49 -115.62
C GLU A 291 -20.95 -7.87 -115.65
#